data_AF-A0A538PB24-F1
#
_entry.id   AF-A0A538PB24-F1
#
_cell.length_a   1.000
_cell.length_b   1.000
_cell.length_c   1.000
_cell.angle_alpha   90.00
_cell.angle_beta   90.00
_cell.angle_gamma   90.00
#
_symmetry.space_group_name_H-M   'P 1'
#
loop_
_entity.id
_entity.type
_entity.pdbx_description
1 polymer ?
#
loop_
_entity_poly.entity_id
_entity_poly.type
_entity_poly.pdbx_seq_one_letter_code
_entity_poly.pdbx_strand_id
1 'polypeptide(L)' 'MGRVSNAKQRLMESVRELIWSGSYGSTTIDQICEKASVKKGSFYYFFDSKADLAVAAIDG' A
#
# COMPACT_ATOMS: atom_id res chain seq x y z
N MET A 1 -3.50 20.46 16.13
CA MET A 1 -3.85 19.91 14.80
C MET A 1 -3.38 18.47 14.74
N GLY A 2 -4.29 17.50 14.72
CA GLY A 2 -3.92 16.08 14.58
C GLY A 2 -3.17 15.88 13.25
N ARG A 3 -2.06 15.13 13.27
CA ARG A 3 -1.27 14.88 12.07
C ARG A 3 -2.14 14.14 11.05
N VAL A 4 -2.47 14.78 9.93
CA VAL A 4 -3.09 14.09 8.80
C VAL A 4 -2.08 13.07 8.27
N SER A 5 -2.32 11.80 8.56
CA SER A 5 -1.47 10.71 8.08
C SER A 5 -1.87 10.38 6.65
N ASN A 6 -0.98 10.65 5.69
CA ASN A 6 -1.14 10.25 4.30
C ASN A 6 -0.66 8.80 4.04
N ALA A 7 -0.43 8.01 5.10
CA ALA A 7 0.08 6.64 4.99
C ALA A 7 -0.81 5.75 4.10
N LYS A 8 -2.14 5.90 4.19
CA LYS A 8 -3.08 5.18 3.33
C LYS A 8 -2.85 5.48 1.85
N GLN A 9 -2.74 6.76 1.47
CA GLN A 9 -2.46 7.17 0.09
C GLN A 9 -1.10 6.66 -0.38
N ARG A 10 -0.05 6.79 0.45
CA ARG A 10 1.30 6.31 0.11
C ARG A 10 1.34 4.81 -0.16
N LEU A 11 0.57 4.01 0.59
CA LEU A 11 0.41 2.57 0.34
C LEU A 11 -0.26 2.32 -1.02
N MET A 12 -1.33 3.06 -1.35
CA MET A 12 -2.06 2.95 -2.61
C MET A 12 -1.20 3.35 -3.82
N GLU A 13 -0.43 4.43 -3.72
CA GLU A 13 0.52 4.84 -4.76
C GLU A 13 1.64 3.79 -4.92
N SER A 14 2.20 3.31 -3.81
CA SER A 14 3.28 2.32 -3.85
C SER A 14 2.86 1.01 -4.50
N VAL A 15 1.65 0.51 -4.20
CA VAL A 15 1.17 -0.73 -4.83
C VAL A 15 0.90 -0.54 -6.32
N ARG A 16 0.38 0.62 -6.75
CA ARG A 16 0.16 0.95 -8.18
C ARG A 16 1.48 0.88 -8.94
N GLU A 17 2.51 1.54 -8.41
CA GLU A 17 3.83 1.57 -9.04
C GLU A 17 4.48 0.19 -9.08
N LEU A 18 4.39 -0.60 -8.00
CA LEU A 18 4.98 -1.94 -7.95
C LEU A 18 4.26 -2.93 -8.87
N ILE A 19 2.94 -2.83 -9.01
CA ILE A 19 2.17 -3.63 -9.97
C ILE A 19 2.51 -3.20 -11.39
N TRP A 20 2.58 -1.89 -11.67
CA TRP A 20 2.87 -1.37 -13.01
C TRP A 20 4.30 -1.69 -13.49
N SER A 21 5.27 -1.59 -12.59
CA SER A 21 6.69 -1.88 -12.88
C SER A 21 7.03 -3.38 -12.88
N GLY A 22 6.09 -4.23 -12.44
CA GLY A 22 6.32 -5.65 -12.27
C GLY A 22 5.04 -6.48 -12.44
N SER A 23 4.78 -7.35 -11.46
CA SER A 23 3.59 -8.21 -11.45
C SER A 23 2.98 -8.23 -10.06
N TYR A 24 1.65 -8.17 -9.99
CA TYR A 24 0.90 -8.33 -8.74
C TYR A 24 1.30 -9.58 -7.96
N GLY A 25 1.58 -10.70 -8.64
CA GLY A 25 1.96 -11.95 -8.01
C GLY A 25 3.29 -11.85 -7.24
N SER A 26 4.26 -11.14 -7.82
CA SER A 26 5.60 -10.99 -7.25
C SER A 26 5.69 -9.88 -6.20
N THR A 27 4.73 -8.96 -6.16
CA THR A 27 4.67 -7.89 -5.15
C THR A 27 4.26 -8.43 -3.78
N THR A 28 5.04 -8.12 -2.74
CA THR A 28 4.75 -8.47 -1.34
C THR A 28 4.31 -7.26 -0.52
N ILE A 29 3.62 -7.52 0.60
CA ILE A 29 3.23 -6.47 1.56
C ILE A 29 4.46 -5.75 2.10
N ASP A 30 5.56 -6.46 2.35
CA ASP A 30 6.80 -5.87 2.86
C ASP A 30 7.42 -4.88 1.85
N GLN A 31 7.48 -5.25 0.56
CA GLN A 31 7.96 -4.35 -0.50
C GLN A 31 7.10 -3.08 -0.61
N ILE A 32 5.78 -3.23 -0.52
CA ILE A 32 4.85 -2.09 -0.54
C ILE A 32 5.09 -1.18 0.67
N CYS A 33 5.21 -1.77 1.86
CA CYS A 33 5.47 -1.03 3.09
C CYS A 33 6.80 -0.28 3.04
N GLU A 34 7.85 -0.93 2.54
CA GLU A 34 9.17 -0.33 2.35
C GLU A 34 9.11 0.87 1.40
N LYS A 35 8.52 0.69 0.21
CA LYS A 35 8.36 1.77 -0.78
C LYS A 35 7.51 2.92 -0.25
N ALA A 36 6.42 2.60 0.45
CA ALA A 36 5.56 3.60 1.08
C ALA A 36 6.20 4.25 2.31
N SER A 37 7.36 3.75 2.79
CA SER A 37 7.98 4.11 4.07
C SER A 37 6.95 4.06 5.22
N VAL A 38 6.12 3.02 5.21
CA VAL A 38 5.08 2.71 6.20
C VAL A 38 5.48 1.44 6.95
N LYS A 39 5.27 1.40 8.26
CA LYS A 39 5.49 0.17 9.04
C LYS A 39 4.43 -0.86 8.71
N LYS A 40 4.79 -2.14 8.67
CA LYS A 40 3.85 -3.24 8.42
C LYS A 40 2.66 -3.28 9.39
N GLY A 41 2.86 -2.91 10.66
CA GLY A 41 1.74 -2.79 11.60
C GLY A 41 0.74 -1.69 11.21
N SER A 42 1.20 -0.60 10.60
CA SER A 42 0.33 0.46 10.08
C SER A 42 -0.38 0.04 8.80
N PHE A 43 0.19 -0.85 7.99
CA PHE A 43 -0.53 -1.45 6.85
C PHE A 43 -1.81 -2.14 7.32
N TYR A 44 -1.69 -3.02 8.33
CA TYR A 44 -2.84 -3.78 8.85
C TYR A 44 -3.85 -2.94 9.64
N TYR A 45 -3.56 -1.66 9.88
CA TYR A 45 -4.56 -0.71 10.37
C TYR A 45 -5.49 -0.20 9.25
N PHE A 46 -5.01 -0.16 8.00
CA PHE A 46 -5.77 0.36 6.86
C PHE A 46 -6.33 -0.71 5.94
N PHE A 47 -5.65 -1.86 5.82
CA PHE A 47 -5.97 -2.92 4.88
C PHE A 47 -5.74 -4.29 5.50
N ASP A 48 -6.68 -5.21 5.32
CA ASP A 48 -6.57 -6.58 5.83
C ASP A 48 -5.65 -7.45 4.96
N SER A 49 -5.52 -7.11 3.67
CA SER A 49 -4.70 -7.88 2.74
C SER A 49 -4.10 -7.04 1.60
N LYS A 50 -3.15 -7.65 0.85
CA LYS A 50 -2.63 -7.09 -0.40
C LYS A 50 -3.75 -6.88 -1.44
N ALA A 51 -4.75 -7.76 -1.46
CA ALA A 51 -5.88 -7.66 -2.38
C ALA A 51 -6.75 -6.45 -2.05
N ASP A 52 -7.08 -6.22 -0.78
CA ASP A 52 -7.85 -5.04 -0.35
C ASP A 52 -7.14 -3.74 -0.72
N LEU A 53 -5.83 -3.68 -0.49
CA LEU A 53 -5.03 -2.54 -0.92
C LEU A 53 -5.04 -2.35 -2.44
N ALA A 54 -4.87 -3.43 -3.22
CA ALA A 54 -4.84 -3.34 -4.67
C ALA A 54 -6.19 -2.92 -5.26
N VAL A 55 -7.31 -3.45 -4.75
CA VAL A 55 -8.66 -3.04 -5.15
C VAL A 55 -8.89 -1.56 -4.81
N ALA A 56 -8.58 -1.14 -3.58
CA ALA A 56 -8.69 0.27 -3.19
C ALA A 56 -7.85 1.18 -4.10
N ALA A 57 -6.67 0.71 -4.49
CA ALA A 57 -5.79 1.42 -5.41
C ALA A 57 -6.24 1.35 -6.87
N ILE A 58 -7.20 0.53 -7.28
CA ILE A 58 -7.73 0.56 -8.65
C ILE A 58 -9.00 1.39 -8.71
N ASP A 59 -9.84 1.33 -7.67
CA ASP A 59 -11.13 2.02 -7.61
C ASP A 59 -11.01 3.53 -7.33
N GLY A 60 -9.86 4.00 -6.84
CA GLY A 60 -9.61 5.38 -6.37
C GLY A 60 -8.97 6.33 -7.37
#